data_AF-A0A537T6B3-F1
#
_entry.id   AF-A0A537T6B3-F1
#
_cell.length_a   1.000
_cell.length_b   1.000
_cell.length_c   1.000
_cell.angle_alpha   90.00
_cell.angle_beta   90.00
_cell.angle_gamma   90.00
#
_symmetry.space_group_name_H-M   'P 1'
#
loop_
_entity.id
_entity.type
_entity.pdbx_description
1 polymer ?
#
loop_
_entity_poly.entity_id
_entity_poly.type
_entity_poly.pdbx_seq_one_letter_code
_entity_poly.pdbx_strand_id
1 'polypeptide(L)'
;MVDVGQFLGLRAAKRAHRSTQAATQAGILADSRTIPQDAVRFSGRQIAILFITLAAIASVPILLYPWPPLSDYINHLARMHVIATVGSDRDLALFYQVQWQVIPNLMMDLIVPILQRVMNVYLAGQVYTIMSFVLILSGTLALNRQLYRHWSVLPLIAFPLLYNNVFLVGTMNYLFGIGLALWALASWVALRERALVLRLAVSTLFVLALFFCHLFAVGVYGLGLLAFELHRLLALRQREPLPLDRPMQRRVPAWADFVASGLPFLPVIPLLLMSPTWTLRWDFTWEFNGKLKGLLFVIEVYSHSATFFLAAIVAIGALFAVRYRALRFHPFGWMLLAVGTATYLALPRVLFDTYMADQRLPIALAFMIIACAHLDLRDEFVRRGFATVLVLLLAVRAFEVQGVWRDLSRGTASFRDSVRQIERGSKVLVAYADPDNGDNARDLWLTHAACLAIIERSALVTTAFTVLGKQVMHVRRDYRDRVDTEDGTPPSVRQLLSHTEPTDWDDDPPYWSHWTSDYDYLYILFTDRDYANPDPTRLTPVFAGYRFVLYQINGTQLAGMSKTSD
;
A
#
# COMPACT_ATOMS: atom_id res chain seq x y z
N MET A 1 -47.14 2.41 -58.11
CA MET A 1 -47.99 1.76 -57.10
C MET A 1 -48.74 2.88 -56.40
N VAL A 2 -50.07 2.82 -56.42
CA VAL A 2 -51.00 3.91 -56.08
C VAL A 2 -51.07 4.14 -54.57
N ASP A 3 -51.12 5.42 -54.21
CA ASP A 3 -51.49 5.99 -52.91
C ASP A 3 -53.01 6.26 -52.88
N VAL A 4 -53.71 5.77 -51.83
CA VAL A 4 -54.94 6.36 -51.28
C VAL A 4 -55.11 5.95 -49.80
N GLY A 5 -54.92 6.92 -48.91
CA GLY A 5 -55.59 7.21 -47.63
C GLY A 5 -56.36 6.12 -46.85
N GLN A 6 -55.96 5.97 -45.57
CA GLN A 6 -56.90 5.80 -44.46
C GLN A 6 -56.25 6.13 -43.11
N PHE A 7 -56.53 7.34 -42.61
CA PHE A 7 -57.09 7.67 -41.28
C PHE A 7 -56.64 9.06 -40.81
N LEU A 8 -57.32 10.07 -41.34
CA LEU A 8 -57.39 11.43 -40.81
C LEU A 8 -58.26 11.47 -39.55
N GLY A 9 -57.92 12.36 -38.61
CA GLY A 9 -58.96 13.18 -37.96
C GLY A 9 -59.00 13.22 -36.44
N LEU A 10 -58.22 14.14 -35.86
CA LEU A 10 -58.65 15.17 -34.89
C LEU A 10 -59.86 14.87 -33.98
N ARG A 11 -59.61 14.75 -32.67
CA ARG A 11 -60.44 15.39 -31.62
C ARG A 11 -59.58 15.85 -30.44
N ALA A 12 -59.60 17.15 -30.18
CA ALA A 12 -59.21 17.73 -28.91
C ALA A 12 -60.29 17.42 -27.85
N ALA A 13 -59.89 16.93 -26.68
CA ALA A 13 -60.71 16.93 -25.47
C ALA A 13 -59.85 17.10 -24.22
N LYS A 14 -60.21 18.11 -23.42
CA LYS A 14 -59.64 18.53 -22.14
C LYS A 14 -59.72 17.43 -21.07
N ARG A 15 -58.72 17.45 -20.17
CA ARG A 15 -58.71 17.05 -18.74
C ARG A 15 -59.56 15.84 -18.29
N ALA A 16 -58.88 14.80 -17.81
CA ALA A 16 -59.28 14.14 -16.56
C ALA A 16 -58.07 13.51 -15.86
N HIS A 17 -57.93 13.88 -14.59
CA HIS A 17 -56.97 13.41 -13.61
C HIS A 17 -57.18 11.90 -13.35
N ARG A 18 -56.19 11.04 -13.61
CA ARG A 18 -56.11 9.72 -12.99
C ARG A 18 -54.67 9.43 -12.58
N SER A 19 -54.46 9.56 -11.28
CA SER A 19 -53.30 9.12 -10.52
C SER A 19 -53.02 7.64 -10.79
N THR A 20 -51.96 7.33 -11.54
CA THR A 20 -51.37 6.00 -11.53
C THR A 20 -50.51 5.89 -10.28
N GLN A 21 -50.95 5.01 -9.37
CA GLN A 21 -50.30 4.66 -8.12
C GLN A 21 -48.81 4.39 -8.33
N ALA A 22 -47.98 5.25 -7.74
CA ALA A 22 -46.60 4.92 -7.45
C ALA A 22 -46.59 3.75 -6.47
N ALA A 23 -46.11 2.59 -6.94
CA ALA A 23 -45.82 1.45 -6.09
C ALA A 23 -44.82 1.89 -5.01
N THR A 24 -45.30 1.86 -3.78
CA THR A 24 -44.64 2.20 -2.52
C THR A 24 -43.37 1.38 -2.32
N GLN A 25 -42.20 1.96 -2.64
CA GLN A 25 -40.93 1.55 -2.04
C GLN A 25 -40.85 2.09 -0.61
N ALA A 26 -41.53 1.41 0.32
CA ALA A 26 -41.33 1.61 1.75
C ALA A 26 -40.13 0.76 2.22
N GLY A 27 -38.91 1.23 1.91
CA GLY A 27 -37.68 0.62 2.40
C GLY A 27 -37.05 1.48 3.49
N ILE A 28 -37.29 1.14 4.77
CA ILE A 28 -36.45 1.18 6.01
C ILE A 28 -35.39 2.32 6.21
N LEU A 29 -35.36 3.34 5.36
CA LEU A 29 -34.47 4.51 5.36
C LEU A 29 -35.25 5.83 5.16
N ALA A 30 -36.57 5.78 5.25
CA ALA A 30 -37.44 6.93 5.07
C ALA A 30 -37.73 7.60 6.42
N ASP A 31 -36.87 8.54 6.81
CA ASP A 31 -37.37 9.77 7.42
C ASP A 31 -36.34 10.90 7.27
N SER A 32 -36.51 11.69 6.21
CA SER A 32 -35.97 13.05 6.15
C SER A 32 -36.79 13.85 5.16
N ARG A 33 -37.54 14.83 5.69
CA ARG A 33 -38.26 15.84 4.91
C ARG A 33 -37.29 16.51 3.92
N THR A 34 -37.64 16.52 2.64
CA THR A 34 -36.90 17.18 1.57
C THR A 34 -37.15 18.69 1.62
N ILE A 35 -36.18 19.44 2.15
CA ILE A 35 -36.07 20.90 1.94
C ILE A 35 -35.19 21.10 0.69
N PRO A 36 -35.51 22.04 -0.23
CA PRO A 36 -34.67 22.31 -1.41
C PRO A 36 -33.26 22.75 -0.96
N GLN A 37 -32.22 21.97 -1.28
CA GLN A 37 -30.91 22.00 -0.60
C GLN A 37 -29.71 22.38 -1.48
N ASP A 38 -29.92 22.87 -2.70
CA ASP A 38 -28.84 22.97 -3.69
C ASP A 38 -27.81 24.09 -3.44
N ALA A 39 -28.12 25.10 -2.61
CA ALA A 39 -27.22 26.24 -2.37
C ALA A 39 -26.25 26.07 -1.17
N VAL A 40 -26.48 25.10 -0.29
CA VAL A 40 -25.84 25.08 1.04
C VAL A 40 -24.58 24.17 1.09
N ARG A 41 -24.41 23.26 0.13
CA ARG A 41 -23.33 22.24 0.15
C ARG A 41 -22.26 22.50 -0.91
N PHE A 42 -21.06 21.95 -0.69
CA PHE A 42 -20.08 21.85 -1.77
C PHE A 42 -20.69 21.09 -2.96
N SER A 43 -20.61 21.67 -4.15
CA SER A 43 -21.04 20.96 -5.37
C SER A 43 -20.07 19.82 -5.69
N GLY A 44 -20.55 18.82 -6.43
CA GLY A 44 -19.68 17.72 -6.89
C GLY A 44 -18.47 18.22 -7.69
N ARG A 45 -18.62 19.31 -8.45
CA ARG A 45 -17.52 19.96 -9.17
C ARG A 45 -16.48 20.57 -8.23
N GLN A 46 -16.92 21.25 -7.17
CA GLN A 46 -16.00 21.82 -6.17
C GLN A 46 -15.22 20.71 -5.45
N ILE A 47 -15.88 19.61 -5.08
CA ILE A 47 -15.22 18.47 -4.44
C ILE A 47 -14.20 17.84 -5.40
N ALA A 48 -14.53 17.69 -6.69
CA ALA A 48 -13.61 17.17 -7.69
C ALA A 48 -12.39 18.09 -7.89
N ILE A 49 -12.59 19.41 -7.97
CA ILE A 49 -11.49 20.38 -8.07
C ILE A 49 -10.59 20.32 -6.83
N LEU A 50 -11.17 20.29 -5.63
CA LEU A 50 -10.42 20.14 -4.39
C LEU A 50 -9.65 18.82 -4.37
N PHE A 51 -10.27 17.71 -4.76
CA PHE A 51 -9.61 16.41 -4.85
C PHE A 51 -8.40 16.45 -5.79
N ILE A 52 -8.56 16.99 -7.01
CA ILE A 52 -7.47 17.10 -7.99
C ILE A 52 -6.36 18.00 -7.45
N THR A 53 -6.71 19.12 -6.83
CA THR A 53 -5.73 20.07 -6.25
C THR A 53 -4.93 19.41 -5.13
N LEU A 54 -5.59 18.72 -4.21
CA LEU A 54 -4.95 18.03 -3.10
C LEU A 54 -4.14 16.83 -3.59
N ALA A 55 -4.62 16.09 -4.58
CA ALA A 55 -3.85 15.01 -5.22
C ALA A 55 -2.58 15.54 -5.89
N ALA A 56 -2.67 16.68 -6.58
CA ALA A 56 -1.51 17.35 -7.16
C ALA A 56 -0.49 17.75 -6.08
N ILE A 57 -0.93 18.42 -5.00
CA ILE A 57 -0.06 18.80 -3.87
C ILE A 57 0.58 17.55 -3.24
N ALA A 58 -0.21 16.50 -2.97
CA ALA A 58 0.28 15.26 -2.40
C ALA A 58 1.26 14.52 -3.33
N SER A 59 1.21 14.75 -4.64
CA SER A 59 2.11 14.13 -5.61
C SER A 59 3.44 14.89 -5.78
N VAL A 60 3.55 16.14 -5.30
CA VAL A 60 4.75 16.97 -5.50
C VAL A 60 6.03 16.30 -5.01
N PRO A 61 6.12 15.77 -3.76
CA PRO A 61 7.34 15.11 -3.30
C PRO A 61 7.70 13.89 -4.18
N ILE A 62 6.71 13.08 -4.55
CA ILE A 62 6.93 11.90 -5.40
C ILE A 62 7.51 12.31 -6.76
N LEU A 63 6.97 13.35 -7.40
CA LEU A 63 7.40 13.79 -8.73
C LEU A 63 8.79 14.44 -8.70
N LEU A 64 9.12 15.17 -7.65
CA LEU A 64 10.40 15.89 -7.54
C LEU A 64 11.58 14.95 -7.23
N TYR A 65 11.33 13.80 -6.60
CA TYR A 65 12.37 12.84 -6.21
C TYR A 65 12.10 11.47 -6.85
N PRO A 66 12.74 11.16 -8.01
CA PRO A 66 12.56 9.89 -8.74
C PRO A 66 12.92 8.64 -7.93
N TRP A 67 13.73 8.81 -6.90
CA TRP A 67 13.98 7.82 -5.87
C TRP A 67 13.39 8.35 -4.54
N PRO A 68 12.09 8.14 -4.29
CA PRO A 68 11.50 8.32 -2.98
C PRO A 68 12.34 7.57 -1.93
N PRO A 69 12.76 8.25 -0.84
CA PRO A 69 13.60 7.67 0.21
C PRO A 69 12.79 6.72 1.12
N LEU A 70 12.24 5.67 0.52
CA LEU A 70 11.49 4.59 1.16
C LEU A 70 12.37 3.35 1.20
N SER A 71 12.19 2.48 2.21
CA SER A 71 13.02 1.28 2.42
C SER A 71 13.00 0.34 1.21
N ASP A 72 11.85 -0.25 0.94
CA ASP A 72 11.74 -1.39 0.02
C ASP A 72 11.58 -0.95 -1.44
N TYR A 73 11.32 0.34 -1.65
CA TYR A 73 10.87 0.85 -2.94
C TYR A 73 11.85 0.61 -4.07
N ILE A 74 13.15 0.87 -3.84
CA ILE A 74 14.15 0.66 -4.89
C ILE A 74 14.38 -0.83 -5.18
N ASN A 75 14.22 -1.69 -4.17
CA ASN A 75 14.25 -3.14 -4.32
C ASN A 75 13.08 -3.61 -5.20
N HIS A 76 11.89 -3.10 -4.96
CA HIS A 76 10.72 -3.33 -5.81
C HIS A 76 10.97 -2.85 -7.24
N LEU A 77 11.50 -1.63 -7.45
CA LEU A 77 11.82 -1.14 -8.79
C LEU A 77 12.87 -2.01 -9.50
N ALA A 78 13.89 -2.48 -8.78
CA ALA A 78 14.87 -3.41 -9.33
C ALA A 78 14.21 -4.69 -9.84
N ARG A 79 13.29 -5.27 -9.06
CA ARG A 79 12.49 -6.41 -9.51
C ARG A 79 11.65 -6.11 -10.75
N MET A 80 10.97 -4.95 -10.80
CA MET A 80 10.19 -4.56 -11.98
C MET A 80 11.07 -4.39 -13.21
N HIS A 81 12.27 -3.82 -13.02
CA HIS A 81 13.25 -3.68 -14.08
C HIS A 81 13.66 -5.04 -14.63
N VAL A 82 14.05 -5.98 -13.75
CA VAL A 82 14.40 -7.35 -14.15
C VAL A 82 13.25 -8.03 -14.90
N ILE A 83 12.01 -7.96 -14.40
CA ILE A 83 10.85 -8.55 -15.11
C ILE A 83 10.70 -7.98 -16.52
N ALA A 84 10.96 -6.68 -16.70
CA ALA A 84 10.83 -6.01 -17.99
C ALA A 84 12.01 -6.27 -18.95
N THR A 85 13.22 -6.54 -18.45
CA THR A 85 14.46 -6.54 -19.26
C THR A 85 15.24 -7.85 -19.25
N VAL A 86 14.93 -8.82 -18.40
CA VAL A 86 15.69 -10.09 -18.30
C VAL A 86 15.75 -10.87 -19.62
N GLY A 87 14.79 -10.69 -20.52
CA GLY A 87 14.81 -11.33 -21.84
C GLY A 87 15.79 -10.70 -22.84
N SER A 88 16.25 -9.47 -22.60
CA SER A 88 17.12 -8.71 -23.51
C SER A 88 18.46 -8.31 -22.89
N ASP A 89 18.58 -8.31 -21.56
CA ASP A 89 19.79 -7.98 -20.82
C ASP A 89 20.54 -9.27 -20.43
N ARG A 90 21.68 -9.52 -21.07
CA ARG A 90 22.48 -10.75 -20.86
C ARG A 90 23.00 -10.88 -19.43
N ASP A 91 23.38 -9.78 -18.79
CA ASP A 91 23.95 -9.79 -17.44
C ASP A 91 22.86 -10.08 -16.41
N LEU A 92 21.69 -9.44 -16.55
CA LEU A 92 20.54 -9.78 -15.71
C LEU A 92 20.07 -11.21 -15.95
N ALA A 93 20.08 -11.70 -17.20
CA ALA A 93 19.72 -13.08 -17.52
C ALA A 93 20.69 -14.12 -16.94
N LEU A 94 21.94 -13.73 -16.67
CA LEU A 94 22.94 -14.56 -16.01
C LEU A 94 22.63 -14.74 -14.52
N PHE A 95 22.18 -13.68 -13.85
CA PHE A 95 21.96 -13.67 -12.41
C PHE A 95 20.54 -14.03 -11.99
N TYR A 96 19.54 -13.51 -12.71
CA TYR A 96 18.16 -13.56 -12.30
C TYR A 96 17.30 -14.38 -13.27
N GLN A 97 16.22 -14.92 -12.73
CA GLN A 97 15.16 -15.57 -13.48
C GLN A 97 13.80 -15.22 -12.89
N VAL A 98 12.78 -15.13 -13.74
CA VAL A 98 11.41 -14.87 -13.32
C VAL A 98 10.60 -16.15 -13.43
N GLN A 99 10.01 -16.60 -12.33
CA GLN A 99 9.12 -17.74 -12.27
C GLN A 99 7.76 -17.27 -11.79
N TRP A 100 6.80 -17.16 -12.71
CA TRP A 100 5.44 -16.76 -12.37
C TRP A 100 4.76 -17.83 -11.52
N GLN A 101 4.30 -17.40 -10.36
CA GLN A 101 3.63 -18.24 -9.36
C GLN A 101 2.40 -17.51 -8.86
N VAL A 102 1.43 -18.24 -8.30
CA VAL A 102 0.27 -17.64 -7.64
C VAL A 102 0.71 -17.12 -6.27
N ILE A 103 1.09 -15.84 -6.17
CA ILE A 103 1.55 -15.21 -4.91
C ILE A 103 0.67 -14.01 -4.62
N PRO A 104 0.25 -13.79 -3.35
CA PRO A 104 -0.62 -12.69 -3.01
C PRO A 104 0.16 -11.39 -2.76
N ASN A 105 0.96 -10.96 -3.76
CA ASN A 105 1.80 -9.76 -3.74
C ASN A 105 2.37 -9.40 -5.14
N LEU A 106 1.54 -9.40 -6.19
CA LEU A 106 1.98 -9.30 -7.60
C LEU A 106 1.49 -8.08 -8.36
N MET A 107 0.69 -7.20 -7.76
CA MET A 107 0.05 -6.11 -8.53
C MET A 107 1.06 -5.17 -9.19
N MET A 108 2.13 -4.80 -8.49
CA MET A 108 3.21 -4.00 -9.05
C MET A 108 3.94 -4.74 -10.18
N ASP A 109 4.21 -6.03 -10.00
CA ASP A 109 4.81 -6.95 -10.98
C ASP A 109 3.99 -7.05 -12.29
N LEU A 110 2.66 -6.88 -12.19
CA LEU A 110 1.77 -6.87 -13.36
C LEU A 110 1.67 -5.49 -14.03
N ILE A 111 1.81 -4.40 -13.28
CA ILE A 111 1.55 -3.03 -13.78
C ILE A 111 2.84 -2.33 -14.22
N VAL A 112 3.86 -2.28 -13.37
CA VAL A 112 5.04 -1.44 -13.58
C VAL A 112 5.88 -1.90 -14.78
N PRO A 113 6.12 -3.20 -15.03
CA PRO A 113 6.82 -3.65 -16.23
C PRO A 113 6.09 -3.26 -17.54
N ILE A 114 4.76 -3.15 -17.52
CA ILE A 114 3.99 -2.68 -18.68
C ILE A 114 4.21 -1.18 -18.89
N LEU A 115 4.16 -0.39 -17.81
CA LEU A 115 4.47 1.05 -17.86
C LEU A 115 5.91 1.28 -18.36
N GLN A 116 6.87 0.47 -17.90
CA GLN A 116 8.28 0.57 -18.30
C GLN A 116 8.51 0.39 -19.81
N ARG A 117 7.56 -0.16 -20.57
CA ARG A 117 7.66 -0.24 -22.03
C ARG A 117 7.64 1.13 -22.71
N VAL A 118 7.06 2.14 -22.07
CA VAL A 118 6.89 3.50 -22.62
C VAL A 118 7.56 4.60 -21.80
N MET A 119 8.14 4.26 -20.64
CA MET A 119 8.86 5.18 -19.76
C MET A 119 9.97 4.45 -18.98
N ASN A 120 10.88 5.18 -18.34
CA ASN A 120 11.88 4.53 -17.48
C ASN A 120 11.24 3.98 -16.18
N VAL A 121 11.94 3.06 -15.51
CA VAL A 121 11.44 2.36 -14.32
C VAL A 121 11.13 3.33 -13.16
N TYR A 122 11.89 4.41 -13.02
CA TYR A 122 11.68 5.42 -11.98
C TYR A 122 10.35 6.14 -12.16
N LEU A 123 10.06 6.60 -13.38
CA LEU A 123 8.80 7.25 -13.71
C LEU A 123 7.63 6.28 -13.58
N ALA A 124 7.79 5.03 -14.01
CA ALA A 124 6.78 3.99 -13.86
C ALA A 124 6.44 3.74 -12.37
N GLY A 125 7.46 3.73 -11.51
CA GLY A 125 7.30 3.66 -10.06
C GLY A 125 6.57 4.87 -9.46
N GLN A 126 6.91 6.09 -9.90
CA GLN A 126 6.23 7.31 -9.45
C GLN A 126 4.75 7.29 -9.85
N VAL A 127 4.45 6.91 -11.09
CA VAL A 127 3.07 6.77 -11.61
C VAL A 127 2.29 5.74 -10.79
N TYR A 128 2.87 4.57 -10.50
CA TYR A 128 2.24 3.56 -9.66
C TYR A 128 1.93 4.09 -8.25
N THR A 129 2.85 4.84 -7.66
CA THR A 129 2.67 5.44 -6.33
C THR A 129 1.52 6.45 -6.31
N ILE A 130 1.47 7.36 -7.28
CA ILE A 130 0.41 8.36 -7.42
C ILE A 130 -0.93 7.68 -7.68
N MET A 131 -0.95 6.63 -8.51
CA MET A 131 -2.14 5.83 -8.76
C MET A 131 -2.68 5.20 -7.45
N SER A 132 -1.81 4.65 -6.60
CA SER A 132 -2.19 4.15 -5.27
C SER A 132 -2.81 5.24 -4.40
N PHE A 133 -2.22 6.44 -4.35
CA PHE A 133 -2.76 7.57 -3.59
C PHE A 133 -4.16 7.98 -4.06
N VAL A 134 -4.35 8.10 -5.37
CA VAL A 134 -5.64 8.43 -5.98
C VAL A 134 -6.66 7.33 -5.70
N LEU A 135 -6.27 6.06 -5.79
CA LEU A 135 -7.16 4.92 -5.55
C LEU A 135 -7.65 4.87 -4.10
N ILE A 136 -6.78 5.11 -3.12
CA ILE A 136 -7.15 5.18 -1.70
C ILE A 136 -8.17 6.29 -1.47
N LEU A 137 -7.85 7.53 -1.86
CA LEU A 137 -8.68 8.69 -1.52
C LEU A 137 -10.00 8.70 -2.29
N SER A 138 -9.99 8.26 -3.56
CA SER A 138 -11.22 8.08 -4.33
C SER A 138 -12.09 6.97 -3.76
N GLY A 139 -11.50 5.86 -3.27
CA GLY A 139 -12.21 4.81 -2.56
C GLY A 139 -12.83 5.28 -1.25
N THR A 140 -12.11 6.10 -0.47
CA THR A 140 -12.63 6.74 0.75
C THR A 140 -13.84 7.63 0.45
N LEU A 141 -13.74 8.47 -0.59
CA LEU A 141 -14.84 9.32 -1.05
C LEU A 141 -16.04 8.51 -1.55
N ALA A 142 -15.79 7.45 -2.33
CA ALA A 142 -16.81 6.58 -2.87
C ALA A 142 -17.57 5.85 -1.74
N LEU A 143 -16.86 5.31 -0.76
CA LEU A 143 -17.48 4.66 0.40
C LEU A 143 -18.34 5.65 1.19
N ASN A 144 -17.83 6.85 1.47
CA ASN A 144 -18.61 7.90 2.12
C ASN A 144 -19.88 8.26 1.33
N ARG A 145 -19.76 8.41 0.02
CA ARG A 145 -20.87 8.71 -0.90
C ARG A 145 -21.96 7.64 -0.86
N GLN A 146 -21.60 6.37 -0.68
CA GLN A 146 -22.57 5.28 -0.57
C GLN A 146 -23.25 5.24 0.81
N LEU A 147 -22.50 5.51 1.88
CA LEU A 147 -23.06 5.57 3.24
C LEU A 147 -24.02 6.74 3.44
N TYR A 148 -23.70 7.93 2.91
CA TYR A 148 -24.46 9.16 3.11
C TYR A 148 -25.35 9.57 1.93
N ARG A 149 -25.26 8.88 0.79
CA ARG A 149 -26.03 9.13 -0.44
C ARG A 149 -25.83 10.50 -1.10
N HIS A 150 -24.83 11.26 -0.70
CA HIS A 150 -24.39 12.49 -1.38
C HIS A 150 -22.87 12.67 -1.23
N TRP A 151 -22.28 13.52 -2.05
CA TRP A 151 -20.84 13.81 -1.94
C TRP A 151 -20.57 14.65 -0.70
N SER A 152 -19.44 14.40 -0.05
CA SER A 152 -18.97 15.09 1.15
C SER A 152 -17.53 15.52 0.94
N VAL A 153 -17.18 16.69 1.45
CA VAL A 153 -15.79 17.18 1.46
C VAL A 153 -14.96 16.52 2.57
N LEU A 154 -15.62 15.96 3.60
CA LEU A 154 -14.94 15.45 4.79
C LEU A 154 -13.88 14.37 4.50
N PRO A 155 -14.10 13.38 3.61
CA PRO A 155 -13.08 12.37 3.33
C PRO A 155 -11.73 12.91 2.85
N LEU A 156 -11.70 14.14 2.31
CA LEU A 156 -10.45 14.77 1.88
C LEU A 156 -9.49 15.02 3.06
N ILE A 157 -9.95 15.07 4.32
CA ILE A 157 -9.04 15.19 5.48
C ILE A 157 -8.04 14.04 5.59
N ALA A 158 -8.26 12.94 4.86
CA ALA A 158 -7.36 11.80 4.84
C ALA A 158 -6.10 12.00 3.97
N PHE A 159 -6.01 13.06 3.16
CA PHE A 159 -4.86 13.31 2.28
C PHE A 159 -3.50 13.32 3.02
N PRO A 160 -3.36 13.99 4.18
CA PRO A 160 -2.11 13.95 4.95
C PRO A 160 -1.72 12.55 5.45
N LEU A 161 -2.65 11.60 5.53
CA LEU A 161 -2.39 10.22 5.96
C LEU A 161 -1.80 9.35 4.84
N LEU A 162 -1.76 9.84 3.59
CA LEU A 162 -1.07 9.16 2.49
C LEU A 162 0.42 8.97 2.80
N TYR A 163 1.02 9.97 3.45
CA TYR A 163 2.37 9.90 3.99
C TYR A 163 2.28 9.43 5.44
N ASN A 164 2.58 8.15 5.63
CA ASN A 164 2.57 7.45 6.92
C ASN A 164 3.73 6.45 6.94
N ASN A 165 4.05 5.87 8.10
CA ASN A 165 5.20 4.96 8.22
C ASN A 165 5.07 3.70 7.35
N VAL A 166 3.86 3.17 7.12
CA VAL A 166 3.63 2.00 6.24
C VAL A 166 3.98 2.34 4.78
N PHE A 167 3.80 3.59 4.37
CA PHE A 167 4.30 4.10 3.09
C PHE A 167 5.82 4.28 3.08
N LEU A 168 6.43 4.78 4.16
CA LEU A 168 7.89 4.94 4.26
C LEU A 168 8.64 3.60 4.20
N VAL A 169 8.05 2.52 4.71
CA VAL A 169 8.59 1.16 4.55
C VAL A 169 8.57 0.72 3.08
N GLY A 170 7.60 1.17 2.28
CA GLY A 170 7.52 0.84 0.86
C GLY A 170 6.64 -0.37 0.54
N THR A 171 5.60 -0.63 1.35
CA THR A 171 4.62 -1.72 1.12
C THR A 171 3.65 -1.42 -0.04
N MET A 172 4.19 -1.20 -1.25
CA MET A 172 3.49 -0.59 -2.39
C MET A 172 2.21 -1.33 -2.82
N ASN A 173 2.31 -2.65 -2.92
CA ASN A 173 1.20 -3.54 -3.26
C ASN A 173 0.08 -3.54 -2.22
N TYR A 174 0.44 -3.43 -0.93
CA TYR A 174 -0.53 -3.31 0.14
C TYR A 174 -1.29 -1.98 0.06
N LEU A 175 -0.60 -0.86 -0.16
CA LEU A 175 -1.22 0.46 -0.32
C LEU A 175 -2.20 0.51 -1.50
N PHE A 176 -1.82 -0.05 -2.64
CA PHE A 176 -2.73 -0.21 -3.77
C PHE A 176 -3.95 -1.06 -3.39
N GLY A 177 -3.71 -2.14 -2.64
CA GLY A 177 -4.75 -3.00 -2.06
C GLY A 177 -5.72 -2.28 -1.12
N ILE A 178 -5.27 -1.34 -0.28
CA ILE A 178 -6.15 -0.51 0.58
C ILE A 178 -7.16 0.24 -0.28
N GLY A 179 -6.70 0.91 -1.34
CA GLY A 179 -7.57 1.66 -2.23
C GLY A 179 -8.59 0.77 -2.94
N LEU A 180 -8.15 -0.39 -3.42
CA LEU A 180 -9.04 -1.36 -4.05
C LEU A 180 -10.05 -1.93 -3.04
N ALA A 181 -9.66 -2.15 -1.79
CA ALA A 181 -10.54 -2.64 -0.72
C ALA A 181 -11.61 -1.61 -0.34
N LEU A 182 -11.27 -0.31 -0.34
CA LEU A 182 -12.24 0.76 -0.14
C LEU A 182 -13.27 0.82 -1.28
N TRP A 183 -12.83 0.67 -2.53
CA TRP A 183 -13.73 0.57 -3.68
C TRP A 183 -14.58 -0.72 -3.67
N ALA A 184 -14.02 -1.84 -3.23
CA ALA A 184 -14.75 -3.09 -3.04
C ALA A 184 -15.87 -2.93 -2.02
N LEU A 185 -15.57 -2.31 -0.86
CA LEU A 185 -16.55 -2.03 0.17
C LEU A 185 -17.61 -1.02 -0.31
N ALA A 186 -17.20 0.05 -0.98
CA ALA A 186 -18.14 1.01 -1.59
C ALA A 186 -19.09 0.32 -2.58
N SER A 187 -18.55 -0.56 -3.44
CA SER A 187 -19.33 -1.33 -4.41
C SER A 187 -20.29 -2.30 -3.75
N TRP A 188 -19.86 -2.97 -2.67
CA TRP A 188 -20.73 -3.84 -1.89
C TRP A 188 -21.92 -3.07 -1.30
N VAL A 189 -21.67 -1.92 -0.68
CA VAL A 189 -22.73 -1.05 -0.12
C VAL A 189 -23.68 -0.59 -1.22
N ALA A 190 -23.16 -0.17 -2.38
CA ALA A 190 -23.96 0.29 -3.52
C ALA A 190 -24.85 -0.82 -4.12
N LEU A 191 -24.33 -2.05 -4.17
CA LEU A 191 -25.01 -3.21 -4.72
C LEU A 191 -25.83 -3.97 -3.68
N ARG A 192 -25.92 -3.48 -2.44
CA ARG A 192 -26.41 -4.31 -1.34
C ARG A 192 -27.81 -4.85 -1.54
N GLU A 193 -28.69 -3.98 -2.03
CA GLU A 193 -30.11 -4.25 -2.31
C GLU A 193 -30.35 -4.71 -3.77
N ARG A 194 -29.28 -4.95 -4.54
CA ARG A 194 -29.36 -5.49 -5.89
C ARG A 194 -29.41 -7.03 -5.86
N ALA A 195 -29.53 -7.65 -7.03
CA ALA A 195 -29.56 -9.10 -7.16
C ALA A 195 -28.34 -9.75 -6.49
N LEU A 196 -28.59 -10.83 -5.73
CA LEU A 196 -27.57 -11.55 -4.96
C LEU A 196 -26.38 -11.95 -5.84
N VAL A 197 -26.65 -12.52 -7.02
CA VAL A 197 -25.61 -12.98 -7.96
C VAL A 197 -24.70 -11.85 -8.40
N LEU A 198 -25.25 -10.67 -8.74
CA LEU A 198 -24.46 -9.51 -9.16
C LEU A 198 -23.55 -9.03 -8.02
N ARG A 199 -24.10 -8.92 -6.80
CA ARG A 199 -23.36 -8.47 -5.63
C ARG A 199 -22.21 -9.43 -5.29
N LEU A 200 -22.49 -10.74 -5.30
CA LEU A 200 -21.47 -11.75 -5.03
C LEU A 200 -20.42 -11.79 -6.12
N ALA A 201 -20.80 -11.74 -7.41
CA ALA A 201 -19.86 -11.74 -8.53
C ALA A 201 -18.90 -10.56 -8.49
N VAL A 202 -19.41 -9.34 -8.27
CA VAL A 202 -18.56 -8.14 -8.14
C VAL A 202 -17.62 -8.25 -6.95
N SER A 203 -18.13 -8.71 -5.80
CA SER A 203 -17.29 -8.95 -4.60
C SER A 203 -16.19 -9.97 -4.88
N THR A 204 -16.50 -11.07 -5.59
CA THR A 204 -15.53 -12.10 -5.94
C THR A 204 -14.42 -11.54 -6.85
N LEU A 205 -14.78 -10.71 -7.83
CA LEU A 205 -13.78 -10.05 -8.69
C LEU A 205 -12.84 -9.15 -7.88
N PHE A 206 -13.37 -8.40 -6.91
CA PHE A 206 -12.54 -7.61 -6.00
C PHE A 206 -11.65 -8.49 -5.12
N VAL A 207 -12.16 -9.60 -4.57
CA VAL A 207 -11.36 -10.53 -3.77
C VAL A 207 -10.22 -11.12 -4.58
N LEU A 208 -10.46 -11.53 -5.82
CA LEU A 208 -9.43 -12.06 -6.71
C LEU A 208 -8.37 -10.99 -7.01
N ALA A 209 -8.78 -9.77 -7.34
CA ALA A 209 -7.84 -8.67 -7.57
C ALA A 209 -7.05 -8.31 -6.30
N LEU A 210 -7.71 -8.26 -5.14
CA LEU A 210 -7.08 -8.00 -3.85
C LEU A 210 -6.09 -9.09 -3.45
N PHE A 211 -6.37 -10.36 -3.78
CA PHE A 211 -5.42 -11.44 -3.57
C PHE A 211 -4.10 -11.13 -4.28
N PHE A 212 -4.15 -10.79 -5.57
CA PHE A 212 -2.95 -10.42 -6.32
C PHE A 212 -2.36 -9.06 -5.93
N CYS A 213 -3.13 -8.17 -5.29
CA CYS A 213 -2.56 -7.00 -4.62
C CYS A 213 -1.74 -7.44 -3.41
N HIS A 214 -2.39 -7.91 -2.36
CA HIS A 214 -1.76 -8.29 -1.10
C HIS A 214 -2.74 -9.13 -0.27
N LEU A 215 -2.30 -10.25 0.30
CA LEU A 215 -3.20 -11.11 1.12
C LEU A 215 -3.88 -10.33 2.26
N PHE A 216 -3.10 -9.49 2.94
CA PHE A 216 -3.61 -8.60 3.98
C PHE A 216 -4.72 -7.64 3.50
N ALA A 217 -4.69 -7.18 2.25
CA ALA A 217 -5.73 -6.32 1.69
C ALA A 217 -7.06 -7.06 1.50
N VAL A 218 -7.02 -8.37 1.20
CA VAL A 218 -8.19 -9.26 1.24
C VAL A 218 -8.78 -9.27 2.66
N GLY A 219 -7.93 -9.41 3.68
CA GLY A 219 -8.34 -9.36 5.08
C GLY A 219 -8.98 -8.03 5.48
N VAL A 220 -8.41 -6.90 5.03
CA VAL A 220 -8.96 -5.55 5.24
C VAL A 220 -10.36 -5.42 4.62
N TYR A 221 -10.55 -5.88 3.37
CA TYR A 221 -11.88 -5.89 2.75
C TYR A 221 -12.86 -6.80 3.50
N GLY A 222 -12.44 -8.01 3.84
CA GLY A 222 -13.24 -8.98 4.61
C GLY A 222 -13.68 -8.43 5.96
N LEU A 223 -12.80 -7.72 6.67
CA LEU A 223 -13.09 -7.05 7.94
C LEU A 223 -14.15 -5.96 7.76
N GLY A 224 -13.97 -5.07 6.77
CA GLY A 224 -14.94 -4.01 6.47
C GLY A 224 -16.30 -4.57 6.08
N LEU A 225 -16.31 -5.61 5.25
CA LEU A 225 -17.53 -6.33 4.84
C LEU A 225 -18.23 -7.00 6.02
N LEU A 226 -17.48 -7.72 6.86
CA LEU A 226 -17.98 -8.38 8.06
C LEU A 226 -18.64 -7.35 8.99
N ALA A 227 -17.98 -6.24 9.26
CA ALA A 227 -18.52 -5.17 10.09
C ALA A 227 -19.81 -4.57 9.49
N PHE A 228 -19.86 -4.38 8.17
CA PHE A 228 -21.05 -3.86 7.49
C PHE A 228 -22.24 -4.83 7.56
N GLU A 229 -22.02 -6.10 7.25
CA GLU A 229 -23.06 -7.13 7.25
C GLU A 229 -23.53 -7.44 8.68
N LEU A 230 -22.62 -7.45 9.67
CA LEU A 230 -22.97 -7.64 11.08
C LEU A 230 -23.81 -6.48 11.61
N HIS A 231 -23.43 -5.24 11.27
CA HIS A 231 -24.25 -4.07 11.58
C HIS A 231 -25.66 -4.18 10.98
N ARG A 232 -25.80 -4.56 9.70
CA ARG A 232 -27.12 -4.75 9.08
C ARG A 232 -27.91 -5.86 9.80
N LEU A 233 -27.29 -7.00 10.07
CA LEU A 233 -27.95 -8.14 10.72
C LEU A 233 -28.51 -7.75 12.10
N LEU A 234 -27.74 -7.02 12.91
CA LEU A 234 -28.19 -6.54 14.22
C LEU A 234 -29.31 -5.50 14.08
N ALA A 235 -29.20 -4.56 13.15
CA ALA A 235 -30.24 -3.56 12.89
C ALA A 235 -31.57 -4.21 12.44
N LEU A 236 -31.51 -5.32 11.69
CA LEU A 236 -32.69 -6.08 11.31
C LEU A 236 -33.31 -6.86 12.47
N ARG A 237 -32.50 -7.44 13.35
CA ARG A 237 -33.00 -8.12 14.57
C ARG A 237 -33.70 -7.16 15.52
N GLN A 238 -33.16 -5.95 15.69
CA GLN A 238 -33.77 -4.91 16.54
C GLN A 238 -35.10 -4.38 15.99
N ARG A 239 -35.37 -4.57 14.69
CA ARG A 239 -36.58 -4.10 14.00
C ARG A 239 -37.58 -5.23 13.69
N GLU A 240 -37.39 -6.42 14.25
CA GLU A 240 -38.36 -7.53 14.10
C GLU A 240 -39.73 -7.09 14.64
N PRO A 241 -40.79 -7.06 13.80
CA PRO A 241 -42.16 -6.85 14.27
C PRO A 241 -42.60 -8.01 15.17
N LEU A 242 -43.59 -7.76 16.04
CA LEU A 242 -44.28 -8.80 16.80
C LEU A 242 -44.74 -9.95 15.87
N PRO A 243 -44.84 -11.20 16.37
CA PRO A 243 -45.11 -12.39 15.55
C PRO A 243 -46.34 -12.31 14.62
N LEU A 244 -47.29 -11.43 14.92
CA LEU A 244 -48.56 -11.23 14.20
C LEU A 244 -48.44 -10.40 12.92
N ASP A 245 -47.37 -9.63 12.72
CA ASP A 245 -47.22 -8.70 11.58
C ASP A 245 -46.19 -9.16 10.53
N ARG A 246 -45.77 -10.44 10.56
CA ARG A 246 -44.73 -10.95 9.64
C ARG A 246 -45.19 -10.86 8.18
N PRO A 247 -44.59 -10.00 7.35
CA PRO A 247 -44.85 -10.05 5.91
C PRO A 247 -44.14 -11.29 5.36
N MET A 248 -44.86 -12.09 4.58
CA MET A 248 -44.37 -13.28 3.87
C MET A 248 -43.46 -12.91 2.68
N GLN A 249 -42.50 -12.00 2.88
CA GLN A 249 -41.81 -11.28 1.80
C GLN A 249 -40.29 -11.47 1.76
N ARG A 250 -39.66 -12.06 2.80
CA ARG A 250 -38.24 -12.46 2.74
C ARG A 250 -38.10 -13.91 2.30
N ARG A 251 -37.77 -14.12 1.02
CA ARG A 251 -37.45 -15.47 0.47
C ARG A 251 -36.21 -16.12 1.10
N VAL A 252 -35.32 -15.34 1.73
CA VAL A 252 -34.08 -15.83 2.37
C VAL A 252 -33.96 -15.24 3.79
N PRO A 253 -33.67 -16.05 4.82
CA PRO A 253 -33.42 -15.56 6.17
C PRO A 253 -32.22 -14.61 6.22
N ALA A 254 -32.27 -13.55 7.05
CA ALA A 254 -31.20 -12.55 7.14
C ALA A 254 -29.84 -13.14 7.52
N TRP A 255 -29.82 -14.22 8.34
CA TRP A 255 -28.59 -14.92 8.70
C TRP A 255 -28.00 -15.70 7.53
N ALA A 256 -28.81 -16.25 6.63
CA ALA A 256 -28.33 -16.97 5.44
C ALA A 256 -27.74 -16.00 4.41
N ASP A 257 -28.35 -14.83 4.24
CA ASP A 257 -27.80 -13.74 3.42
C ASP A 257 -26.50 -13.15 4.01
N PHE A 258 -26.38 -13.11 5.34
CA PHE A 258 -25.12 -12.78 6.04
C PHE A 258 -24.04 -13.83 5.75
N VAL A 259 -24.32 -15.12 5.91
CA VAL A 259 -23.35 -16.19 5.60
C VAL A 259 -22.97 -16.18 4.11
N ALA A 260 -23.92 -15.93 3.22
CA ALA A 260 -23.67 -15.84 1.78
C ALA A 260 -22.69 -14.70 1.42
N SER A 261 -22.56 -13.66 2.27
CA SER A 261 -21.57 -12.60 2.07
C SER A 261 -20.12 -13.06 2.19
N GLY A 262 -19.87 -14.23 2.80
CA GLY A 262 -18.55 -14.86 2.87
C GLY A 262 -18.18 -15.68 1.63
N LEU A 263 -19.14 -16.07 0.78
CA LEU A 263 -18.88 -16.86 -0.43
C LEU A 263 -17.84 -16.25 -1.39
N PRO A 264 -17.78 -14.91 -1.59
CA PRO A 264 -16.76 -14.28 -2.44
C PRO A 264 -15.32 -14.54 -2.01
N PHE A 265 -15.08 -14.96 -0.77
CA PHE A 265 -13.74 -15.27 -0.24
C PHE A 265 -13.31 -16.71 -0.48
N LEU A 266 -14.22 -17.61 -0.88
CA LEU A 266 -13.90 -19.01 -1.13
C LEU A 266 -12.76 -19.21 -2.15
N PRO A 267 -12.64 -18.43 -3.23
CA PRO A 267 -11.52 -18.58 -4.17
C PRO A 267 -10.13 -18.32 -3.57
N VAL A 268 -10.03 -17.62 -2.43
CA VAL A 268 -8.75 -17.40 -1.75
C VAL A 268 -8.14 -18.72 -1.29
N ILE A 269 -8.96 -19.69 -0.88
CA ILE A 269 -8.48 -20.98 -0.37
C ILE A 269 -7.70 -21.75 -1.44
N PRO A 270 -8.26 -22.11 -2.61
CA PRO A 270 -7.50 -22.81 -3.64
C PRO A 270 -6.33 -21.98 -4.16
N LEU A 271 -6.46 -20.66 -4.29
CA LEU A 271 -5.35 -19.79 -4.70
C LEU A 271 -4.17 -19.84 -3.71
N LEU A 272 -4.47 -19.83 -2.40
CA LEU A 272 -3.47 -19.91 -1.37
C LEU A 272 -2.85 -21.32 -1.30
N LEU A 273 -3.65 -22.38 -1.47
CA LEU A 273 -3.12 -23.76 -1.54
C LEU A 273 -2.20 -23.99 -2.76
N MET A 274 -2.45 -23.31 -3.87
CA MET A 274 -1.57 -23.28 -5.04
C MET A 274 -0.34 -22.37 -4.85
N SER A 275 -0.38 -21.49 -3.85
CA SER A 275 0.66 -20.51 -3.58
C SER A 275 1.80 -21.12 -2.77
N PRO A 276 3.07 -20.92 -3.17
CA PRO A 276 4.19 -21.28 -2.33
C PRO A 276 4.20 -20.48 -1.02
N THR A 277 3.53 -19.32 -0.94
CA THR A 277 3.32 -18.58 0.32
C THR A 277 2.66 -19.44 1.41
N TRP A 278 1.91 -20.48 1.05
CA TRP A 278 1.30 -21.40 2.02
C TRP A 278 2.32 -22.14 2.88
N THR A 279 3.57 -22.32 2.42
CA THR A 279 4.62 -22.96 3.23
C THR A 279 4.93 -22.16 4.49
N LEU A 280 4.77 -20.83 4.44
CA LEU A 280 5.07 -19.87 5.51
C LEU A 280 3.92 -19.73 6.55
N ARG A 281 2.82 -20.47 6.41
CA ARG A 281 1.58 -20.28 7.21
C ARG A 281 1.77 -20.47 8.72
N TRP A 282 2.82 -21.15 9.15
CA TRP A 282 3.10 -21.43 10.55
C TRP A 282 4.03 -20.38 11.19
N ASP A 283 4.61 -19.49 10.39
CA ASP A 283 5.53 -18.46 10.85
C ASP A 283 4.73 -17.23 11.29
N PHE A 284 4.40 -17.21 12.58
CA PHE A 284 3.74 -16.09 13.22
C PHE A 284 4.28 -15.85 14.63
N THR A 285 4.48 -14.58 14.96
CA THR A 285 4.88 -14.14 16.30
C THR A 285 3.98 -13.02 16.75
N TRP A 286 3.47 -13.08 17.97
CA TRP A 286 2.63 -12.01 18.53
C TRP A 286 3.45 -11.17 19.50
N GLU A 287 3.34 -9.85 19.37
CA GLU A 287 4.01 -8.90 20.27
C GLU A 287 3.07 -7.77 20.68
N PHE A 288 3.16 -7.38 21.95
CA PHE A 288 2.38 -6.26 22.49
C PHE A 288 2.93 -4.90 22.06
N ASN A 289 4.26 -4.72 22.06
CA ASN A 289 4.91 -3.45 21.72
C ASN A 289 4.58 -3.00 20.29
N GLY A 290 4.46 -3.95 19.35
CA GLY A 290 4.02 -3.69 17.98
C GLY A 290 2.68 -2.95 17.89
N LYS A 291 1.77 -3.18 18.84
CA LYS A 291 0.44 -2.55 18.90
C LYS A 291 0.49 -1.07 19.25
N LEU A 292 1.37 -0.64 20.16
CA LEU A 292 1.51 0.78 20.48
C LEU A 292 2.16 1.53 19.31
N LYS A 293 3.23 0.97 18.75
CA LYS A 293 3.92 1.52 17.57
C LYS A 293 2.99 1.62 16.35
N GLY A 294 2.10 0.65 16.13
CA GLY A 294 1.20 0.66 14.97
C GLY A 294 0.17 1.78 14.95
N LEU A 295 -0.28 2.23 16.11
CA LEU A 295 -1.15 3.40 16.21
C LEU A 295 -0.39 4.70 15.87
N LEU A 296 0.87 4.79 16.32
CA LEU A 296 1.73 5.92 15.98
C LEU A 296 2.05 5.97 14.48
N PHE A 297 2.25 4.82 13.85
CA PHE A 297 2.60 4.70 12.42
C PHE A 297 1.58 5.32 11.46
N VAL A 298 0.34 5.53 11.91
CA VAL A 298 -0.72 6.18 11.13
C VAL A 298 -0.43 7.67 10.89
N ILE A 299 0.19 8.35 11.86
CA ILE A 299 0.32 9.82 11.87
C ILE A 299 1.78 10.25 11.93
N GLU A 300 2.63 9.47 12.59
CA GLU A 300 4.05 9.73 12.68
C GLU A 300 4.73 9.47 11.34
N VAL A 301 5.59 10.40 10.92
CA VAL A 301 6.37 10.34 9.68
C VAL A 301 7.83 10.69 9.99
N TYR A 302 8.20 11.98 9.96
CA TYR A 302 9.58 12.42 10.21
C TYR A 302 9.71 13.38 11.40
N SER A 303 8.65 14.07 11.81
CA SER A 303 8.66 15.06 12.89
C SER A 303 7.54 14.83 13.90
N HIS A 304 7.90 14.68 15.18
CA HIS A 304 6.94 14.70 16.28
C HIS A 304 6.19 16.03 16.37
N SER A 305 6.84 17.15 16.06
CA SER A 305 6.21 18.48 16.08
C SER A 305 5.11 18.63 15.02
N ALA A 306 5.38 18.19 13.79
CA ALA A 306 4.38 18.17 12.73
C ALA A 306 3.21 17.23 13.08
N THR A 307 3.53 16.06 13.64
CA THR A 307 2.54 15.08 14.11
C THR A 307 1.63 15.68 15.18
N PHE A 308 2.19 16.33 16.20
CA PHE A 308 1.43 17.00 17.26
C PHE A 308 0.56 18.14 16.71
N PHE A 309 1.09 18.95 15.79
CA PHE A 309 0.35 20.05 15.18
C PHE A 309 -0.84 19.56 14.35
N LEU A 310 -0.65 18.53 13.51
CA LEU A 310 -1.72 17.93 12.72
C LEU A 310 -2.78 17.28 13.63
N ALA A 311 -2.35 16.56 14.66
CA ALA A 311 -3.25 15.97 15.64
C ALA A 311 -4.07 17.03 16.39
N ALA A 312 -3.44 18.14 16.78
CA ALA A 312 -4.11 19.26 17.45
C ALA A 312 -5.17 19.91 16.55
N ILE A 313 -4.87 20.16 15.27
CA ILE A 313 -5.86 20.72 14.32
C ILE A 313 -7.05 19.78 14.15
N VAL A 314 -6.79 18.48 13.96
CA VAL A 314 -7.87 17.48 13.82
C VAL A 314 -8.69 17.40 15.11
N ALA A 315 -8.06 17.42 16.28
CA ALA A 315 -8.74 17.38 17.57
C ALA A 315 -9.60 18.63 17.82
N ILE A 316 -9.08 19.82 17.54
CA ILE A 316 -9.83 21.08 17.64
C ILE A 316 -11.00 21.09 16.65
N GLY A 317 -10.77 20.67 15.41
CA GLY A 317 -11.81 20.55 14.39
C GLY A 317 -12.91 19.56 14.78
N ALA A 318 -12.53 18.42 15.36
CA ALA A 318 -13.47 17.43 15.88
C ALA A 318 -14.25 17.97 17.09
N LEU A 319 -13.59 18.61 18.05
CA LEU A 319 -14.23 19.21 19.22
C LEU A 319 -15.23 20.29 18.81
N PHE A 320 -14.86 21.16 17.87
CA PHE A 320 -15.75 22.15 17.27
C PHE A 320 -16.96 21.46 16.62
N ALA A 321 -16.72 20.47 15.75
CA ALA A 321 -17.78 19.76 15.06
C ALA A 321 -18.75 19.03 16.00
N VAL A 322 -18.25 18.48 17.11
CA VAL A 322 -19.07 17.85 18.17
C VAL A 322 -19.84 18.90 18.95
N ARG A 323 -19.18 19.99 19.38
CA ARG A 323 -19.79 21.08 20.16
C ARG A 323 -20.95 21.76 19.45
N TYR A 324 -20.88 21.86 18.12
CA TYR A 324 -21.92 22.43 17.27
C TYR A 324 -22.84 21.37 16.62
N ARG A 325 -22.72 20.10 17.02
CA ARG A 325 -23.51 18.97 16.48
C ARG A 325 -23.49 18.88 14.94
N ALA A 326 -22.39 19.30 14.34
CA ALA A 326 -22.16 19.27 12.90
C ALA A 326 -21.62 17.91 12.43
N LEU A 327 -20.98 17.14 13.32
CA LEU A 327 -20.45 15.83 13.00
C LEU A 327 -21.53 14.74 13.13
N ARG A 328 -21.75 14.00 12.04
CA ARG A 328 -22.52 12.75 12.03
C ARG A 328 -21.56 11.59 11.78
N PHE A 329 -21.78 10.50 12.49
CA PHE A 329 -21.01 9.28 12.32
C PHE A 329 -21.96 8.14 11.99
N HIS A 330 -21.69 7.43 10.90
CA HIS A 330 -22.57 6.38 10.41
C HIS A 330 -22.49 5.17 11.36
N PRO A 331 -23.61 4.54 11.77
CA PRO A 331 -23.61 3.44 12.74
C PRO A 331 -22.70 2.25 12.38
N PHE A 332 -22.58 1.92 11.09
CA PHE A 332 -21.55 0.99 10.57
C PHE A 332 -20.14 1.28 11.10
N GLY A 333 -19.74 2.56 11.22
CA GLY A 333 -18.41 2.93 11.70
C GLY A 333 -18.12 2.47 13.13
N TRP A 334 -19.15 2.40 14.00
CA TRP A 334 -18.98 1.85 15.35
C TRP A 334 -18.74 0.35 15.35
N MET A 335 -19.46 -0.37 14.47
CA MET A 335 -19.21 -1.80 14.28
C MET A 335 -17.82 -2.05 13.70
N LEU A 336 -17.39 -1.22 12.75
CA LEU A 336 -16.05 -1.27 12.17
C LEU A 336 -14.97 -1.03 13.23
N LEU A 337 -15.16 -0.07 14.13
CA LEU A 337 -14.25 0.15 15.26
C LEU A 337 -14.19 -1.07 16.19
N ALA A 338 -15.33 -1.67 16.52
CA ALA A 338 -15.38 -2.84 17.40
C ALA A 338 -14.68 -4.07 16.79
N VAL A 339 -15.07 -4.45 15.56
CA VAL A 339 -14.46 -5.56 14.83
C VAL A 339 -12.98 -5.26 14.55
N GLY A 340 -12.67 -4.04 14.09
CA GLY A 340 -11.31 -3.58 13.82
C GLY A 340 -10.40 -3.66 15.05
N THR A 341 -10.88 -3.21 16.22
CA THR A 341 -10.12 -3.28 17.47
C THR A 341 -9.89 -4.73 17.90
N ALA A 342 -10.93 -5.57 17.86
CA ALA A 342 -10.80 -6.98 18.20
C ALA A 342 -9.80 -7.69 17.27
N THR A 343 -9.88 -7.47 15.96
CA THR A 343 -8.92 -8.01 15.00
C THR A 343 -7.53 -7.46 15.26
N TYR A 344 -7.37 -6.16 15.50
CA TYR A 344 -6.07 -5.54 15.74
C TYR A 344 -5.33 -6.15 16.94
N LEU A 345 -6.05 -6.38 18.05
CA LEU A 345 -5.48 -6.99 19.24
C LEU A 345 -5.10 -8.45 19.02
N ALA A 346 -5.90 -9.19 18.25
CA ALA A 346 -5.65 -10.59 17.91
C ALA A 346 -4.54 -10.78 16.87
N LEU A 347 -4.31 -9.80 16.00
CA LEU A 347 -3.40 -9.91 14.88
C LEU A 347 -1.94 -9.99 15.35
N PRO A 348 -1.16 -11.00 14.90
CA PRO A 348 0.25 -11.12 15.27
C PRO A 348 1.11 -10.05 14.59
N ARG A 349 2.33 -9.89 15.11
CA ARG A 349 3.38 -9.00 14.60
C ARG A 349 3.94 -9.51 13.28
N VAL A 350 4.32 -10.78 13.25
CA VAL A 350 4.71 -11.53 12.05
C VAL A 350 3.57 -12.44 11.64
N LEU A 351 3.28 -12.50 10.34
CA LEU A 351 2.33 -13.44 9.77
C LEU A 351 2.81 -13.84 8.38
N PHE A 352 2.86 -15.14 8.07
CA PHE A 352 3.46 -15.66 6.82
C PHE A 352 4.90 -15.18 6.64
N ASP A 353 5.69 -15.22 7.72
CA ASP A 353 7.08 -14.78 7.75
C ASP A 353 7.28 -13.32 7.24
N THR A 354 6.24 -12.50 7.39
CA THR A 354 6.25 -11.10 6.98
C THR A 354 6.01 -10.21 8.19
N TYR A 355 6.97 -9.32 8.45
CA TYR A 355 6.93 -8.40 9.58
C TYR A 355 5.88 -7.29 9.39
N MET A 356 5.42 -6.72 10.51
CA MET A 356 4.46 -5.61 10.57
C MET A 356 3.02 -5.91 10.14
N ALA A 357 2.56 -7.15 10.25
CA ALA A 357 1.15 -7.47 9.95
C ALA A 357 0.20 -6.61 10.81
N ASP A 358 0.39 -6.58 12.12
CA ASP A 358 -0.39 -5.76 13.03
C ASP A 358 -0.35 -4.26 12.70
N GLN A 359 0.84 -3.68 12.56
CA GLN A 359 1.04 -2.24 12.33
C GLN A 359 0.48 -1.73 11.01
N ARG A 360 0.19 -2.61 10.05
CA ARG A 360 -0.45 -2.23 8.78
C ARG A 360 -1.95 -1.97 8.94
N LEU A 361 -2.64 -2.65 9.85
CA LEU A 361 -4.11 -2.55 9.96
C LEU A 361 -4.63 -1.13 10.29
N PRO A 362 -4.04 -0.37 11.24
CA PRO A 362 -4.58 0.91 11.67
C PRO A 362 -4.77 1.94 10.54
N ILE A 363 -3.83 2.04 9.59
CA ILE A 363 -3.93 3.02 8.51
C ILE A 363 -5.08 2.70 7.55
N ALA A 364 -5.31 1.43 7.22
CA ALA A 364 -6.46 1.02 6.41
C ALA A 364 -7.79 1.29 7.12
N LEU A 365 -7.86 1.00 8.43
CA LEU A 365 -9.03 1.33 9.24
C LEU A 365 -9.27 2.84 9.30
N ALA A 366 -8.22 3.66 9.41
CA ALA A 366 -8.35 5.11 9.46
C ALA A 366 -9.07 5.65 8.21
N PHE A 367 -8.71 5.20 7.00
CA PHE A 367 -9.43 5.58 5.78
C PHE A 367 -10.90 5.13 5.81
N MET A 368 -11.19 3.89 6.23
CA MET A 368 -12.58 3.42 6.32
C MET A 368 -13.41 4.19 7.37
N ILE A 369 -12.81 4.50 8.53
CA ILE A 369 -13.43 5.26 9.62
C ILE A 369 -13.72 6.70 9.18
N ILE A 370 -12.77 7.35 8.51
CA ILE A 370 -12.97 8.69 7.94
C ILE A 370 -14.13 8.68 6.94
N ALA A 371 -14.25 7.63 6.11
CA ALA A 371 -15.37 7.47 5.20
C ALA A 371 -16.72 7.31 5.94
N CYS A 372 -16.73 6.88 7.21
CA CYS A 372 -17.93 6.76 8.03
C CYS A 372 -18.37 8.08 8.66
N ALA A 373 -17.59 9.15 8.58
CA ALA A 373 -17.93 10.46 9.14
C ALA A 373 -18.56 11.39 8.09
N HIS A 374 -19.40 12.33 8.53
CA HIS A 374 -19.93 13.40 7.70
C HIS A 374 -20.04 14.70 8.51
N LEU A 375 -19.69 15.82 7.88
CA LEU A 375 -19.74 17.14 8.49
C LEU A 375 -20.77 18.02 7.77
N ASP A 376 -21.78 18.49 8.50
CA ASP A 376 -22.82 19.38 7.98
C ASP A 376 -22.32 20.85 8.02
N LEU A 377 -21.70 21.29 6.93
CA LEU A 377 -21.14 22.63 6.76
C LEU A 377 -22.16 23.58 6.13
N ARG A 378 -23.04 24.17 6.94
CA ARG A 378 -24.14 25.02 6.46
C ARG A 378 -23.73 26.46 6.13
N ASP A 379 -22.75 26.97 6.86
CA ASP A 379 -22.29 28.36 6.74
C ASP A 379 -21.16 28.45 5.70
N GLU A 380 -21.25 29.43 4.79
CA GLU A 380 -20.24 29.65 3.75
C GLU A 380 -18.86 29.99 4.32
N PHE A 381 -18.79 30.78 5.39
CA PHE A 381 -17.55 31.11 6.08
C PHE A 381 -16.90 29.85 6.65
N VAL A 382 -17.67 29.01 7.34
CA VAL A 382 -17.18 27.73 7.90
C VAL A 382 -16.74 26.79 6.79
N ARG A 383 -17.44 26.79 5.65
CA ARG A 383 -17.11 25.99 4.48
C ARG A 383 -15.77 26.40 3.86
N ARG A 384 -15.54 27.70 3.66
CA ARG A 384 -14.26 28.25 3.18
C ARG A 384 -13.12 28.02 4.18
N GLY A 385 -13.41 28.20 5.48
CA GLY A 385 -12.49 27.91 6.56
C GLY A 385 -12.07 26.43 6.57
N PHE A 386 -13.02 25.50 6.42
CA PHE A 386 -12.74 24.07 6.34
C PHE A 386 -11.84 23.73 5.14
N ALA A 387 -12.14 24.25 3.96
CA ALA A 387 -11.30 24.03 2.77
C ALA A 387 -9.88 24.60 2.97
N THR A 388 -9.76 25.75 3.63
CA THR A 388 -8.46 26.37 3.94
C THR A 388 -7.67 25.52 4.93
N VAL A 389 -8.30 25.07 6.01
CA VAL A 389 -7.69 24.14 6.99
C VAL A 389 -7.24 22.85 6.31
N LEU A 390 -8.05 22.30 5.41
CA LEU A 390 -7.72 21.09 4.65
C LEU A 390 -6.46 21.27 3.78
N VAL A 391 -6.38 22.39 3.04
CA VAL A 391 -5.20 22.72 2.24
C VAL A 391 -3.98 22.96 3.14
N LEU A 392 -4.14 23.66 4.26
CA LEU A 392 -3.07 23.91 5.22
C LEU A 392 -2.54 22.61 5.86
N LEU A 393 -3.43 21.71 6.27
CA LEU A 393 -3.06 20.39 6.81
C LEU A 393 -2.21 19.60 5.83
N LEU A 394 -2.64 19.54 4.56
CA LEU A 394 -1.87 18.85 3.54
C LEU A 394 -0.58 19.59 3.20
N ALA A 395 -0.61 20.93 3.13
CA ALA A 395 0.57 21.73 2.86
C ALA A 395 1.64 21.49 3.93
N VAL A 396 1.28 21.53 5.23
CA VAL A 396 2.21 21.23 6.33
C VAL A 396 2.84 19.85 6.17
N ARG A 397 2.03 18.82 5.88
CA ARG A 397 2.56 17.47 5.65
C ARG A 397 3.46 17.40 4.42
N ALA A 398 3.05 18.02 3.31
CA ALA A 398 3.81 18.05 2.08
C ALA A 398 5.14 18.81 2.27
N PHE A 399 5.15 19.92 3.01
CA PHE A 399 6.36 20.67 3.34
C PHE A 399 7.30 19.89 4.26
N GLU A 400 6.79 19.18 5.27
CA GLU A 400 7.59 18.29 6.12
C GLU A 400 8.29 17.22 5.27
N VAL A 401 7.51 16.47 4.48
CA VAL A 401 8.03 15.40 3.62
C VAL A 401 9.00 15.95 2.58
N GLN A 402 8.62 17.03 1.89
CA GLN A 402 9.45 17.69 0.88
C GLN A 402 10.78 18.19 1.47
N GLY A 403 10.74 18.77 2.68
CA GLY A 403 11.92 19.27 3.37
C GLY A 403 12.90 18.14 3.68
N VAL A 404 12.41 17.06 4.27
CA VAL A 404 13.23 15.88 4.60
C VAL A 404 13.74 15.21 3.32
N TRP A 405 12.89 15.01 2.32
CA TRP A 405 13.29 14.37 1.07
C TRP A 405 14.31 15.20 0.30
N ARG A 406 14.24 16.53 0.38
CA ARG A 406 15.28 17.42 -0.17
C ARG A 406 16.63 17.18 0.49
N ASP A 407 16.64 17.04 1.81
CA ASP A 407 17.88 16.82 2.55
C ASP A 407 18.46 15.43 2.27
N LEU A 408 17.60 14.40 2.25
CA LEU A 408 17.97 13.03 1.88
C LEU A 408 18.36 12.88 0.42
N SER A 409 17.86 13.75 -0.48
CA SER A 409 18.18 13.68 -1.91
C SER A 409 19.66 13.81 -2.23
N ARG A 410 20.44 14.46 -1.34
CA ARG A 410 21.90 14.53 -1.45
C ARG A 410 22.53 13.16 -1.24
N GLY A 411 22.02 12.38 -0.28
CA GLY A 411 22.45 11.01 -0.01
C GLY A 411 22.10 10.06 -1.16
N THR A 412 20.85 10.09 -1.62
CA THR A 412 20.40 9.24 -2.73
C THR A 412 21.11 9.59 -4.05
N ALA A 413 21.34 10.88 -4.34
CA ALA A 413 22.13 11.28 -5.51
C ALA A 413 23.58 10.81 -5.40
N SER A 414 24.22 10.98 -4.23
CA SER A 414 25.58 10.50 -3.98
C SER A 414 25.69 8.97 -4.11
N PHE A 415 24.69 8.21 -3.67
CA PHE A 415 24.65 6.75 -3.82
C PHE A 415 24.47 6.35 -5.28
N ARG A 416 23.64 7.07 -6.04
CA ARG A 416 23.56 6.85 -7.50
C ARG A 416 24.90 7.11 -8.18
N ASP A 417 25.64 8.12 -7.76
CA ASP A 417 26.98 8.40 -8.30
C ASP A 417 28.01 7.32 -7.93
N SER A 418 27.92 6.70 -6.76
CA SER A 418 28.77 5.54 -6.42
C SER A 418 28.45 4.32 -7.27
N VAL A 419 27.17 4.05 -7.55
CA VAL A 419 26.75 2.95 -8.44
C VAL A 419 27.33 3.13 -9.85
N ARG A 420 27.59 4.37 -10.29
CA ARG A 420 28.24 4.60 -11.59
C ARG A 420 29.67 4.08 -11.66
N GLN A 421 30.34 3.91 -10.52
CA GLN A 421 31.70 3.35 -10.42
C GLN A 421 31.73 1.82 -10.47
N ILE A 422 30.57 1.17 -10.31
CA ILE A 422 30.46 -0.29 -10.39
C ILE A 422 30.46 -0.71 -11.85
N GLU A 423 31.26 -1.73 -12.18
CA GLU A 423 31.27 -2.33 -13.51
C GLU A 423 29.95 -3.06 -13.80
N ARG A 424 29.54 -3.05 -15.07
CA ARG A 424 28.30 -3.71 -15.46
C ARG A 424 28.46 -5.23 -15.31
N GLY A 425 27.45 -5.90 -14.75
CA GLY A 425 27.47 -7.35 -14.55
C GLY A 425 28.30 -7.80 -13.35
N SER A 426 28.67 -6.90 -12.44
CA SER A 426 29.39 -7.26 -11.21
C SER A 426 28.51 -7.86 -10.12
N LYS A 427 29.15 -8.52 -9.14
CA LYS A 427 28.55 -9.08 -7.93
C LYS A 427 28.84 -8.15 -6.76
N VAL A 428 27.79 -7.65 -6.11
CA VAL A 428 27.85 -6.59 -5.09
C VAL A 428 27.34 -7.13 -3.76
N LEU A 429 28.26 -7.23 -2.80
CA LEU A 429 27.96 -7.56 -1.41
C LEU A 429 27.56 -6.30 -0.63
N VAL A 430 26.63 -6.44 0.30
CA VAL A 430 26.21 -5.41 1.24
C VAL A 430 26.51 -5.87 2.66
N ALA A 431 27.06 -4.97 3.48
CA ALA A 431 27.34 -5.18 4.89
C ALA A 431 26.97 -3.95 5.71
N TYR A 432 26.69 -4.14 6.99
CA TYR A 432 26.39 -3.05 7.92
C TYR A 432 27.58 -2.77 8.83
N ALA A 433 27.99 -1.50 8.95
CA ALA A 433 28.97 -1.12 9.96
C ALA A 433 28.39 -1.28 11.38
N ASP A 434 27.11 -0.94 11.53
CA ASP A 434 26.35 -1.06 12.77
C ASP A 434 25.02 -1.77 12.47
N PRO A 435 24.79 -2.99 13.00
CA PRO A 435 23.60 -3.79 12.71
C PRO A 435 22.32 -3.23 13.34
N ASP A 436 22.42 -2.34 14.33
CA ASP A 436 21.26 -1.74 15.01
C ASP A 436 20.74 -0.48 14.29
N ASN A 437 21.41 -0.04 13.22
CA ASN A 437 20.98 1.08 12.40
C ASN A 437 19.99 0.67 11.29
N GLY A 438 19.16 1.62 10.83
CA GLY A 438 18.16 1.40 9.78
C GLY A 438 16.71 1.52 10.25
N ASP A 439 16.47 1.55 11.56
CA ASP A 439 15.14 1.76 12.16
C ASP A 439 14.66 3.22 12.10
N ASN A 440 15.57 4.16 11.90
CA ASN A 440 15.22 5.58 11.79
C ASN A 440 14.60 5.86 10.41
N ALA A 441 13.44 6.53 10.38
CA ALA A 441 12.76 6.92 9.16
C ALA A 441 13.68 7.67 8.16
N ARG A 442 14.68 8.41 8.65
CA ARG A 442 15.66 9.13 7.83
C ARG A 442 16.73 8.25 7.18
N ASP A 443 16.88 7.02 7.63
CA ASP A 443 17.88 6.07 7.13
C ASP A 443 17.27 5.02 6.18
N LEU A 444 15.94 4.92 6.11
CA LEU A 444 15.22 3.94 5.28
C LEU A 444 15.65 3.97 3.81
N TRP A 445 16.01 5.13 3.26
CA TRP A 445 16.47 5.22 1.87
C TRP A 445 17.71 4.37 1.58
N LEU A 446 18.50 4.03 2.61
CA LEU A 446 19.74 3.30 2.49
C LEU A 446 19.56 1.78 2.54
N THR A 447 18.51 1.28 3.22
CA THR A 447 18.30 -0.15 3.53
C THR A 447 18.47 -1.06 2.31
N HIS A 448 17.87 -0.69 1.18
CA HIS A 448 18.00 -1.45 -0.07
C HIS A 448 18.64 -0.63 -1.21
N ALA A 449 19.33 0.46 -0.89
CA ALA A 449 19.94 1.35 -1.88
C ALA A 449 20.83 0.63 -2.89
N ALA A 450 21.56 -0.40 -2.46
CA ALA A 450 22.44 -1.20 -3.31
C ALA A 450 21.71 -1.86 -4.50
N CYS A 451 20.41 -2.16 -4.38
CA CYS A 451 19.60 -2.72 -5.46
C CYS A 451 19.49 -1.77 -6.67
N LEU A 452 19.85 -0.50 -6.53
CA LEU A 452 20.03 0.42 -7.65
C LEU A 452 21.07 -0.10 -8.67
N ALA A 453 22.07 -0.86 -8.23
CA ALA A 453 23.05 -1.49 -9.12
C ALA A 453 22.43 -2.56 -10.04
N ILE A 454 21.31 -3.17 -9.67
CA ILE A 454 20.56 -4.08 -10.56
C ILE A 454 20.00 -3.29 -11.75
N ILE A 455 19.46 -2.10 -11.49
CA ILE A 455 18.83 -1.25 -12.50
C ILE A 455 19.88 -0.61 -13.42
N GLU A 456 20.93 -0.01 -12.84
CA GLU A 456 21.87 0.86 -13.56
C GLU A 456 23.10 0.12 -14.10
N ARG A 457 23.40 -1.06 -13.52
CA ARG A 457 24.62 -1.83 -13.79
C ARG A 457 24.36 -3.32 -14.02
N SER A 458 23.11 -3.77 -14.04
CA SER A 458 22.78 -5.17 -14.28
C SER A 458 23.53 -6.13 -13.34
N ALA A 459 23.76 -5.67 -12.11
CA ALA A 459 24.58 -6.36 -11.11
C ALA A 459 23.78 -7.42 -10.34
N LEU A 460 24.47 -8.42 -9.81
CA LEU A 460 23.95 -9.29 -8.75
C LEU A 460 24.12 -8.54 -7.41
N VAL A 461 23.04 -8.33 -6.66
CA VAL A 461 23.08 -7.65 -5.35
C VAL A 461 22.55 -8.58 -4.28
N THR A 462 23.27 -8.71 -3.17
CA THR A 462 22.97 -9.69 -2.10
C THR A 462 21.64 -9.46 -1.40
N THR A 463 21.18 -8.21 -1.31
CA THR A 463 19.94 -7.83 -0.60
C THR A 463 18.72 -7.77 -1.53
N ALA A 464 18.80 -8.26 -2.76
CA ALA A 464 17.67 -8.29 -3.68
C ALA A 464 16.59 -9.23 -3.17
N PHE A 465 15.33 -8.80 -3.14
CA PHE A 465 14.24 -9.66 -2.69
C PHE A 465 14.03 -10.82 -3.67
N THR A 466 14.53 -12.00 -3.30
CA THR A 466 14.44 -13.23 -4.11
C THR A 466 13.91 -14.44 -3.36
N VAL A 467 13.36 -14.20 -2.16
CA VAL A 467 12.81 -15.21 -1.25
C VAL A 467 11.69 -16.02 -1.90
N LEU A 468 11.81 -17.34 -1.76
CA LEU A 468 10.85 -18.30 -2.30
C LEU A 468 9.47 -18.09 -1.66
N GLY A 469 8.43 -18.03 -2.48
CA GLY A 469 7.05 -17.84 -2.01
C GLY A 469 6.69 -16.43 -1.56
N LYS A 470 7.65 -15.49 -1.50
CA LYS A 470 7.37 -14.05 -1.34
C LYS A 470 7.48 -13.29 -2.66
N GLN A 471 8.34 -13.73 -3.58
CA GLN A 471 8.63 -13.05 -4.86
C GLN A 471 8.63 -14.02 -6.05
N VAL A 472 8.41 -13.49 -7.26
CA VAL A 472 8.53 -14.23 -8.54
C VAL A 472 9.91 -14.11 -9.19
N MET A 473 10.73 -13.16 -8.74
CA MET A 473 12.12 -13.02 -9.15
C MET A 473 12.99 -13.87 -8.24
N HIS A 474 13.85 -14.69 -8.83
CA HIS A 474 14.79 -15.53 -8.12
C HIS A 474 16.19 -15.37 -8.70
N VAL A 475 17.21 -15.57 -7.86
CA VAL A 475 18.57 -15.77 -8.34
C VAL A 475 18.71 -17.17 -8.94
N ARG A 476 19.43 -17.26 -10.06
CA ARG A 476 19.73 -18.53 -10.72
C ARG A 476 20.56 -19.44 -9.82
N ARG A 477 20.44 -20.75 -10.06
CA ARG A 477 21.06 -21.78 -9.22
C ARG A 477 22.56 -21.56 -9.00
N ASP A 478 23.27 -21.12 -10.05
CA ASP A 478 24.72 -20.94 -10.04
C ASP A 478 25.21 -19.76 -9.17
N TYR A 479 24.30 -18.92 -8.69
CA TYR A 479 24.58 -17.74 -7.87
C TYR A 479 23.74 -17.68 -6.59
N ARG A 480 22.93 -18.71 -6.32
CA ARG A 480 21.96 -18.69 -5.21
C ARG A 480 22.65 -18.69 -3.85
N ASP A 481 23.81 -19.34 -3.77
CA ASP A 481 24.73 -19.36 -2.64
C ASP A 481 25.47 -18.03 -2.43
N ARG A 482 25.27 -17.02 -3.30
CA ARG A 482 25.91 -15.71 -3.23
C ARG A 482 24.93 -14.57 -2.94
N VAL A 483 23.73 -14.87 -2.47
CA VAL A 483 22.74 -13.86 -2.11
C VAL A 483 21.96 -14.28 -0.87
N ASP A 484 21.31 -13.31 -0.26
CA ASP A 484 20.30 -13.59 0.74
C ASP A 484 19.02 -14.11 0.06
N THR A 485 18.60 -15.31 0.45
CA THR A 485 17.35 -15.93 -0.01
C THR A 485 16.28 -16.02 1.08
N GLU A 486 16.53 -15.43 2.24
CA GLU A 486 15.72 -15.57 3.45
C GLU A 486 15.13 -14.26 3.96
N ASP A 487 15.47 -13.12 3.35
CA ASP A 487 15.04 -11.77 3.80
C ASP A 487 15.66 -11.42 5.17
N GLY A 488 16.92 -11.80 5.33
CA GLY A 488 17.71 -11.60 6.53
C GLY A 488 18.36 -10.21 6.60
N THR A 489 19.07 -9.98 7.70
CA THR A 489 19.88 -8.76 7.86
C THR A 489 21.26 -8.98 7.24
N PRO A 490 21.80 -8.01 6.46
CA PRO A 490 23.16 -8.07 5.97
C PRO A 490 24.18 -8.30 7.09
N PRO A 491 25.30 -8.99 6.82
CA PRO A 491 26.31 -9.25 7.84
C PRO A 491 26.90 -7.94 8.35
N SER A 492 27.24 -7.91 9.64
CA SER A 492 28.05 -6.82 10.18
C SER A 492 29.48 -6.90 9.64
N VAL A 493 30.18 -5.78 9.57
CA VAL A 493 31.62 -5.76 9.20
C VAL A 493 32.42 -6.67 10.13
N ARG A 494 32.09 -6.72 11.42
CA ARG A 494 32.74 -7.62 12.37
C ARG A 494 32.58 -9.09 11.98
N GLN A 495 31.38 -9.50 11.57
CA GLN A 495 31.11 -10.88 11.13
C GLN A 495 31.87 -11.22 9.85
N LEU A 496 31.94 -10.30 8.88
CA LEU A 496 32.68 -10.48 7.64
C LEU A 496 34.18 -10.68 7.85
N LEU A 497 34.77 -9.95 8.79
CA LEU A 497 36.21 -10.02 9.06
C LEU A 497 36.59 -11.20 9.96
N SER A 498 35.68 -11.71 10.79
CA SER A 498 35.99 -12.77 11.75
C SER A 498 35.92 -14.18 11.18
N HIS A 499 35.32 -14.37 10.00
CA HIS A 499 35.15 -15.69 9.36
C HIS A 499 35.57 -15.58 7.89
N THR A 500 36.88 -15.62 7.65
CA THR A 500 37.43 -15.55 6.29
C THR A 500 37.81 -16.91 5.71
N GLU A 501 37.85 -17.96 6.53
CA GLU A 501 38.20 -19.32 6.12
C GLU A 501 36.95 -20.23 6.18
N PRO A 502 36.81 -21.20 5.25
CA PRO A 502 35.64 -22.09 5.21
C PRO A 502 35.53 -23.01 6.43
N THR A 503 36.64 -23.20 7.15
CA THR A 503 36.73 -23.99 8.38
C THR A 503 36.13 -23.30 9.61
N ASP A 504 35.72 -22.04 9.48
CA ASP A 504 35.20 -21.25 10.60
C ASP A 504 33.69 -21.49 10.85
N TRP A 505 33.03 -22.37 10.08
CA TRP A 505 31.59 -22.61 10.10
C TRP A 505 31.23 -24.02 10.56
N ASP A 506 30.40 -24.13 11.61
CA ASP A 506 29.89 -25.41 12.13
C ASP A 506 28.67 -25.96 11.35
N ASP A 507 27.98 -25.09 10.58
CA ASP A 507 26.77 -25.36 9.78
C ASP A 507 27.00 -25.00 8.28
N ASP A 508 25.96 -25.10 7.44
CA ASP A 508 26.02 -24.62 6.04
C ASP A 508 26.51 -23.16 6.00
N PRO A 509 27.60 -22.87 5.24
CA PRO A 509 28.22 -21.56 5.28
C PRO A 509 27.29 -20.48 4.70
N PRO A 510 27.22 -19.29 5.30
CA PRO A 510 26.38 -18.22 4.80
C PRO A 510 26.87 -17.71 3.45
N TYR A 511 26.00 -17.00 2.72
CA TYR A 511 26.29 -16.55 1.35
C TYR A 511 27.54 -15.65 1.21
N TRP A 512 27.99 -15.06 2.32
CA TRP A 512 29.13 -14.15 2.39
C TRP A 512 30.41 -14.83 2.92
N SER A 513 30.39 -16.14 3.18
CA SER A 513 31.55 -16.90 3.68
C SER A 513 32.81 -16.75 2.81
N HIS A 514 32.64 -16.69 1.49
CA HIS A 514 33.72 -16.52 0.52
C HIS A 514 33.78 -15.09 -0.05
N TRP A 515 33.48 -14.07 0.77
CA TRP A 515 33.22 -12.73 0.25
C TRP A 515 34.39 -12.13 -0.55
N THR A 516 35.63 -12.55 -0.28
CA THR A 516 36.82 -12.04 -0.96
C THR A 516 37.03 -12.59 -2.37
N SER A 517 36.44 -13.75 -2.69
CA SER A 517 36.53 -14.36 -4.03
C SER A 517 35.24 -14.23 -4.84
N ASP A 518 34.10 -14.19 -4.15
CA ASP A 518 32.79 -14.35 -4.79
C ASP A 518 32.13 -13.05 -5.19
N TYR A 519 32.68 -11.90 -4.75
CA TYR A 519 32.14 -10.58 -5.02
C TYR A 519 33.22 -9.65 -5.57
N ASP A 520 32.79 -8.70 -6.39
CA ASP A 520 33.68 -7.72 -7.02
C ASP A 520 33.67 -6.40 -6.24
N TYR A 521 32.55 -6.07 -5.60
CA TYR A 521 32.36 -4.85 -4.82
C TYR A 521 31.69 -5.12 -3.47
N LEU A 522 32.04 -4.31 -2.47
CA LEU A 522 31.43 -4.30 -1.14
C LEU A 522 30.89 -2.90 -0.82
N TYR A 523 29.58 -2.82 -0.55
CA TYR A 523 29.01 -1.68 0.14
C TYR A 523 29.03 -1.93 1.64
N ILE A 524 29.61 -0.99 2.39
CA ILE A 524 29.41 -0.90 3.84
C ILE A 524 28.45 0.26 4.09
N LEU A 525 27.30 -0.05 4.69
CA LEU A 525 26.22 0.89 4.97
C LEU A 525 26.21 1.30 6.44
N PHE A 526 25.52 2.40 6.73
CA PHE A 526 25.38 3.02 8.06
C PHE A 526 26.71 3.45 8.70
N THR A 527 27.67 3.91 7.89
CA THR A 527 29.03 4.33 8.33
C THR A 527 29.21 5.83 8.34
N ASP A 528 30.16 6.38 9.10
CA ASP A 528 30.57 7.77 8.93
C ASP A 528 31.45 7.97 7.67
N ARG A 529 31.61 9.22 7.22
CA ARG A 529 32.44 9.54 6.05
C ARG A 529 33.91 9.20 6.23
N ASP A 530 34.39 9.31 7.47
CA ASP A 530 35.78 9.03 7.85
C ASP A 530 35.93 7.58 8.35
N TYR A 531 35.02 6.68 7.95
CA TYR A 531 35.07 5.28 8.31
C TYR A 531 36.37 4.65 7.81
N ALA A 532 37.20 4.22 8.76
CA ALA A 532 38.48 3.60 8.44
C ALA A 532 38.27 2.34 7.61
N ASN A 533 39.11 2.14 6.59
CA ASN A 533 39.06 0.94 5.77
C ASN A 533 39.28 -0.30 6.67
N PRO A 534 38.27 -1.18 6.80
CA PRO A 534 38.33 -2.29 7.75
C PRO A 534 39.32 -3.39 7.36
N ASP A 535 39.65 -3.49 6.07
CA ASP A 535 40.67 -4.40 5.56
C ASP A 535 41.43 -3.75 4.39
N PRO A 536 42.46 -2.92 4.67
CA PRO A 536 43.24 -2.25 3.63
C PRO A 536 44.01 -3.21 2.71
N THR A 537 44.15 -4.48 3.07
CA THR A 537 44.85 -5.47 2.25
C THR A 537 43.98 -6.00 1.13
N ARG A 538 42.67 -6.15 1.38
CA ARG A 538 41.71 -6.76 0.42
C ARG A 538 40.71 -5.76 -0.15
N LEU A 539 40.54 -4.58 0.47
CA LEU A 539 39.57 -3.58 0.07
C LEU A 539 40.25 -2.31 -0.41
N THR A 540 39.93 -1.89 -1.64
CA THR A 540 40.32 -0.59 -2.18
C THR A 540 39.11 0.35 -2.15
N PRO A 541 39.16 1.50 -1.44
CA PRO A 541 38.03 2.44 -1.42
C PRO A 541 37.83 3.05 -2.81
N VAL A 542 36.60 2.95 -3.33
CA VAL A 542 36.22 3.49 -4.64
C VAL A 542 35.42 4.78 -4.49
N PHE A 543 34.52 4.82 -3.50
CA PHE A 543 33.65 5.98 -3.26
C PHE A 543 33.25 6.06 -1.80
N ALA A 544 33.33 7.24 -1.19
CA ALA A 544 32.84 7.51 0.16
C ALA A 544 31.66 8.49 0.11
N GLY A 545 30.50 8.04 0.62
CA GLY A 545 29.27 8.80 0.64
C GLY A 545 28.81 9.17 2.05
N TYR A 546 27.67 9.86 2.14
CA TYR A 546 27.04 10.08 3.44
C TYR A 546 26.33 8.80 3.88
N ARG A 547 26.78 8.21 4.99
CA ARG A 547 26.26 6.95 5.56
C ARG A 547 26.67 5.66 4.85
N PHE A 548 27.60 5.70 3.89
CA PHE A 548 28.07 4.50 3.22
C PHE A 548 29.46 4.67 2.58
N VAL A 549 30.14 3.55 2.35
CA VAL A 549 31.38 3.50 1.54
C VAL A 549 31.29 2.32 0.58
N LEU A 550 31.73 2.53 -0.66
CA LEU A 550 31.90 1.51 -1.70
C LEU A 550 33.38 1.14 -1.80
N TYR A 551 33.66 -0.15 -1.72
CA TYR A 551 34.97 -0.73 -1.92
C TYR A 551 34.97 -1.66 -3.14
N GLN A 552 36.10 -1.71 -3.83
CA GLN A 552 36.46 -2.78 -4.75
C GLN A 552 37.18 -3.87 -3.96
N ILE A 553 36.82 -5.13 -4.21
CA ILE A 553 37.41 -6.29 -3.56
C ILE A 553 38.57 -6.77 -4.43
N ASN A 554 39.79 -6.73 -3.89
CA ASN A 554 41.03 -7.06 -4.62
C ASN A 554 41.27 -8.57 -4.76
N GLY A 555 40.53 -9.41 -4.02
CA GLY A 555 40.77 -10.86 -3.95
C GLY A 555 40.58 -11.60 -5.30
N THR A 556 39.73 -11.09 -6.19
CA THR A 556 39.58 -11.61 -7.56
C THR A 556 40.84 -11.44 -8.41
N GLN A 557 41.69 -10.43 -8.15
CA GLN A 557 42.99 -10.26 -8.84
C GLN A 557 44.09 -11.18 -8.28
N LEU A 558 44.10 -11.44 -6.97
CA LEU A 558 45.10 -12.30 -6.32
C LEU A 558 44.94 -13.78 -6.69
N ALA A 559 43.70 -14.27 -6.84
CA ALA A 559 43.43 -15.64 -7.30
C ALA A 559 43.79 -15.88 -8.78
N GLY A 560 43.85 -14.82 -9.59
CA GLY A 560 44.29 -14.87 -10.98
C GLY A 560 45.81 -15.03 -11.13
N MET A 561 46.58 -14.40 -10.24
CA MET A 561 48.05 -14.49 -10.25
C MET A 561 48.57 -15.88 -9.83
N SER A 562 47.85 -16.59 -8.95
CA SER A 562 48.27 -17.94 -8.52
C SER A 562 48.00 -19.02 -9.57
N LYS A 563 47.24 -18.74 -10.64
CA LYS A 563 46.96 -19.69 -11.74
C LYS A 563 47.90 -19.52 -12.94
N THR A 564 48.79 -18.53 -12.92
CA THR A 564 49.76 -18.25 -14.00
C THR A 564 51.21 -18.59 -13.61
N SER A 565 51.41 -19.22 -12.46
CA SER A 565 52.73 -19.59 -11.94
C SER A 565 52.82 -21.08 -11.61
N ASP A 566 52.36 -21.94 -12.52
CA ASP A 566 52.72 -23.36 -12.61
C ASP A 566 52.95 -23.76 -14.08
#